data_AF-A0A078MQY6-F1
#
_entry.id   AF-A0A078MQY6-F1
#
_cell.length_a   1.000
_cell.length_b   1.000
_cell.length_c   1.000
_cell.angle_alpha   90.00
_cell.angle_beta   90.00
_cell.angle_gamma   90.00
#
_symmetry.space_group_name_H-M   'P 1'
#
loop_
_entity.id
_entity.type
_entity.pdbx_description
1 polymer ?
#
loop_
_entity_poly.entity_id
_entity_poly.type
_entity_poly.pdbx_seq_one_letter_code
_entity_poly.pdbx_strand_id
1 'polypeptide(L)' 'MAKAELRKPKPKSNPLKAADITVIDYKDVALLRKFISDRGKIRARRVTGVTVQEQRKIALAIKNAREVALLPYSGAGRG' A
#
# COMPACT_ATOMS: atom_id res chain seq x y z
N MET A 1 -4.50 31.08 29.17
CA MET A 1 -4.49 30.69 27.75
C MET A 1 -4.83 29.21 27.67
N ALA A 2 -5.98 28.84 27.09
CA ALA A 2 -6.39 27.43 27.03
C ALA A 2 -5.44 26.63 26.13
N LYS A 3 -4.91 25.52 26.63
CA LYS A 3 -4.12 24.56 25.85
C LYS A 3 -5.03 23.97 24.77
N ALA A 4 -4.65 24.11 23.50
CA ALA A 4 -5.35 23.44 22.42
C ALA A 4 -5.28 21.92 22.64
N GLU A 5 -6.43 21.27 22.82
CA GLU A 5 -6.49 19.82 22.94
C GLU A 5 -6.05 19.19 21.61
N LEU A 6 -4.87 18.55 21.62
CA LEU A 6 -4.34 17.83 20.47
C LEU A 6 -5.28 16.69 20.09
N ARG A 7 -6.06 16.87 19.01
CA ARG A 7 -6.90 15.80 18.45
C ARG A 7 -6.00 14.62 18.05
N LYS A 8 -6.17 13.48 18.73
CA LYS A 8 -5.47 12.24 18.37
C LYS A 8 -5.88 11.83 16.94
N PRO A 9 -4.94 11.59 16.01
CA PRO A 9 -5.27 11.19 14.66
C PRO A 9 -5.98 9.83 14.68
N LYS A 10 -7.20 9.78 14.13
CA LYS A 10 -7.93 8.51 13.98
C LYS A 10 -7.14 7.59 13.05
N PRO A 11 -6.97 6.29 13.41
CA PRO A 11 -6.32 5.33 12.51
C PRO A 11 -7.14 5.20 11.23
N LYS A 12 -6.47 5.18 10.08
CA LYS A 12 -7.12 4.97 8.79
C LYS A 12 -7.70 3.55 8.72
N SER A 13 -8.85 3.42 8.06
CA SER A 13 -9.42 2.11 7.75
C SER A 13 -8.45 1.29 6.92
N ASN A 14 -8.20 0.05 7.35
CA ASN A 14 -7.33 -0.88 6.65
C ASN A 14 -8.11 -1.54 5.51
N PRO A 15 -7.74 -1.31 4.24
CA PRO A 15 -8.49 -1.79 3.09
C PRO A 15 -8.47 -3.31 2.94
N LEU A 16 -7.47 -4.01 3.49
CA LEU A 16 -7.43 -5.48 3.46
C LEU A 16 -8.46 -6.06 4.42
N LYS A 17 -8.53 -5.51 5.64
CA LYS A 17 -9.52 -5.93 6.64
C LYS A 17 -10.94 -5.57 6.23
N ALA A 18 -11.15 -4.41 5.62
CA ALA A 18 -12.47 -3.99 5.15
C ALA A 18 -13.01 -4.88 4.01
N ALA A 19 -12.15 -5.63 3.33
CA ALA A 19 -12.50 -6.51 2.22
C ALA A 19 -12.29 -8.00 2.55
N ASP A 20 -12.06 -8.34 3.84
CA ASP A 20 -11.78 -9.70 4.32
C ASP A 20 -10.66 -10.44 3.55
N ILE A 21 -9.66 -9.69 3.10
CA ILE A 21 -8.52 -10.22 2.35
C ILE A 21 -7.44 -10.71 3.31
N THR A 22 -7.23 -12.03 3.35
CA THR A 22 -6.24 -12.69 4.21
C THR A 22 -4.97 -13.09 3.46
N VAL A 23 -5.09 -13.31 2.14
CA VAL A 23 -4.00 -13.75 1.25
C VAL A 23 -3.63 -12.64 0.29
N ILE A 24 -2.32 -12.42 0.10
CA ILE A 24 -1.78 -11.40 -0.80
C ILE A 24 -0.85 -12.12 -1.78
N ASP A 25 -1.35 -12.37 -2.99
CA ASP A 25 -0.61 -13.03 -4.07
C ASP A 25 -0.05 -11.97 -5.05
N TYR A 26 1.12 -12.24 -5.62
CA TYR A 26 1.71 -11.42 -6.69
C TYR A 26 0.86 -11.44 -7.97
N LYS A 27 0.02 -12.46 -8.14
CA LYS A 27 -0.90 -12.60 -9.29
C LYS A 27 -2.12 -11.70 -9.21
N ASP A 28 -2.49 -11.23 -8.02
CA ASP A 28 -3.66 -10.34 -7.86
C ASP A 28 -3.29 -8.88 -8.18
N VAL A 29 -3.10 -8.62 -9.47
CA VAL A 29 -2.71 -7.29 -9.98
C VAL A 29 -3.72 -6.21 -9.58
N ALA A 30 -5.02 -6.55 -9.54
CA ALA A 30 -6.08 -5.62 -9.18
C ALA A 30 -5.95 -5.15 -7.73
N LEU A 31 -5.67 -6.08 -6.81
CA LEU A 31 -5.36 -5.76 -5.42
C LEU A 31 -4.08 -4.92 -5.31
N LEU A 32 -2.99 -5.38 -5.92
CA LEU A 32 -1.68 -4.74 -5.78
C LEU A 32 -1.63 -3.32 -6.37
N ARG A 33 -2.42 -3.05 -7.43
CA ARG A 33 -2.57 -1.70 -8.00
C ARG A 33 -3.07 -0.67 -6.98
N LYS A 34 -3.90 -1.07 -6.01
CA LYS A 34 -4.37 -0.19 -4.93
C LYS A 34 -3.24 0.28 -4.01
N PHE A 35 -2.12 -0.45 -3.97
CA PHE A 35 -0.97 -0.20 -3.10
C PHE A 35 0.23 0.43 -3.81
N ILE A 36 0.12 0.77 -5.10
CA ILE A 36 1.13 1.54 -5.82
C ILE A 36 0.58 2.91 -6.25
N SER A 37 1.47 3.87 -6.47
CA SER A 37 1.14 5.13 -7.12
C SER A 37 1.08 4.93 -8.64
N ASP A 38 0.54 5.93 -9.33
CA ASP A 38 0.46 5.93 -10.80
C ASP A 38 1.86 5.89 -11.44
N ARG A 39 2.88 6.34 -10.72
CA ARG A 39 4.29 6.23 -11.11
C ARG A 39 4.94 4.88 -10.78
N GLY A 40 4.16 3.90 -10.33
CA GLY A 40 4.67 2.60 -9.92
C GLY A 40 5.51 2.61 -8.64
N LYS A 41 5.38 3.60 -7.73
CA LYS A 41 6.03 3.55 -6.41
C LYS A 41 5.11 2.87 -5.39
N ILE A 42 5.63 2.04 -4.49
CA ILE A 42 4.83 1.44 -3.42
C ILE A 42 4.35 2.55 -2.48
N ARG A 43 3.04 2.60 -2.20
CA ARG A 43 2.46 3.57 -1.26
C ARG A 43 2.95 3.27 0.15
N ALA A 44 3.26 4.31 0.90
CA ALA A 44 3.70 4.18 2.29
C ALA A 44 2.56 3.67 3.19
N ARG A 45 2.90 2.86 4.20
CA ARG A 45 1.94 2.31 5.18
C ARG A 45 0.99 3.35 5.78
N ARG A 46 1.49 4.55 6.10
CA ARG A 46 0.68 5.66 6.66
C ARG A 46 -0.41 6.17 5.70
N VAL A 47 -0.26 5.94 4.40
CA VAL A 47 -1.24 6.31 3.40
C VAL A 47 -2.36 5.28 3.35
N THR A 48 -2.00 3.99 3.40
CA THR A 48 -2.88 2.84 3.19
C THR A 48 -3.53 2.31 4.46
N GLY A 49 -2.98 2.58 5.65
CA GLY A 49 -3.57 2.14 6.93
C GLY A 49 -3.37 0.67 7.26
N VAL A 50 -2.56 -0.06 6.46
CA VAL A 50 -2.25 -1.48 6.67
C VAL A 50 -1.30 -1.69 7.84
N THR A 51 -1.25 -2.92 8.37
CA THR A 51 -0.31 -3.30 9.43
C THR A 51 1.13 -3.39 8.89
N VAL A 52 2.12 -3.48 9.79
CA VAL A 52 3.53 -3.66 9.39
C VAL A 52 3.74 -4.99 8.65
N GLN A 53 3.08 -6.05 9.11
CA GLN A 53 3.18 -7.38 8.50
C GLN A 53 2.55 -7.39 7.11
N GLU A 54 1.35 -6.82 6.96
CA GLU A 54 0.68 -6.66 5.67
C GLU A 54 1.53 -5.84 4.70
N GLN A 55 2.09 -4.70 5.14
CA GLN A 55 2.95 -3.89 4.28
C GLN A 55 4.15 -4.68 3.74
N ARG A 56 4.77 -5.56 4.56
CA ARG A 56 5.88 -6.42 4.13
C ARG A 56 5.41 -7.43 3.09
N LYS A 57 4.26 -8.09 3.30
CA LYS A 57 3.66 -9.03 2.35
C LYS A 57 3.31 -8.35 1.02
N ILE A 58 2.65 -7.19 1.07
CA ILE A 58 2.33 -6.37 -0.10
C ILE A 58 3.60 -6.01 -0.87
N ALA A 59 4.64 -5.54 -0.16
CA ALA A 59 5.88 -5.13 -0.81
C ALA A 59 6.58 -6.31 -1.51
N LEU A 60 6.57 -7.50 -0.88
CA LEU A 60 7.10 -8.72 -1.50
C LEU A 60 6.29 -9.11 -2.74
N ALA A 61 4.96 -9.17 -2.63
CA ALA A 61 4.08 -9.49 -3.74
C ALA A 61 4.24 -8.51 -4.92
N ILE A 62 4.38 -7.21 -4.66
CA ILE A 62 4.64 -6.20 -5.70
C ILE A 62 6.00 -6.43 -6.38
N LYS A 63 7.05 -6.78 -5.63
CA LYS A 63 8.37 -7.05 -6.20
C LYS A 63 8.32 -8.28 -7.12
N ASN A 64 7.74 -9.38 -6.64
CA ASN A 64 7.57 -10.59 -7.43
C ASN A 64 6.73 -10.31 -8.70
N ALA A 65 5.64 -9.55 -8.58
CA ALA A 65 4.81 -9.16 -9.72
C ALA A 65 5.56 -8.33 -10.76
N ARG A 66 6.55 -7.53 -10.35
CA ARG A 66 7.40 -6.76 -11.28
C ARG A 66 8.39 -7.64 -12.02
N GLU A 67 8.97 -8.62 -11.34
CA GLU A 67 9.92 -9.57 -11.94
C GLU A 67 9.26 -10.37 -13.08
N VAL A 68 7.97 -10.69 -12.95
CA VAL A 68 7.17 -11.35 -14.00
C VAL A 68 6.37 -10.38 -14.88
N ALA A 69 6.73 -9.09 -14.90
CA ALA A 69 6.13 -8.05 -15.74
C ALA A 69 4.61 -7.83 -15.59
N LEU A 70 4.00 -8.26 -14.47
CA LEU A 70 2.59 -8.00 -14.16
C LEU A 70 2.34 -6.56 -13.65
N LEU A 71 3.38 -5.92 -13.10
CA LEU A 71 3.35 -4.54 -12.61
C LEU A 71 4.55 -3.74 -13.13
N PRO A 72 4.39 -2.43 -13.38
CA PRO A 72 5.49 -1.58 -13.78
C PRO A 72 6.47 -1.32 -12.62
N TYR A 73 7.75 -1.14 -12.97
CA TYR A 73 8.73 -0.56 -12.07
C TYR A 73 8.47 0.93 -11.86
N SER A 74 9.00 1.50 -10.78
CA SER A 74 8.91 2.93 -10.54
C SER A 74 9.75 3.67 -11.58
N GLY A 75 9.11 4.35 -12.53
CA GLY A 75 9.82 5.18 -13.50
C GLY A 75 10.55 6.32 -12.81
N ALA A 76 11.83 6.50 -13.11
CA ALA A 76 12.42 7.83 -13.12
C ALA A 76 11.60 8.62 -14.14
N GLY A 77 10.91 9.67 -13.70
CA GLY A 77 9.95 10.37 -14.55
C GLY A 77 10.61 10.83 -15.84
N ARG A 78 9.99 10.52 -16.99
CA ARG A 78 9.97 11.50 -18.06
C ARG A 78 9.12 12.66 -17.55
N GLY A 79 9.81 13.72 -17.15
CA GLY A 79 9.29 15.04 -16.85
C GLY A 79 10.33 16.01 -17.40
#